data_AF-X1JEK5-F1
#
_entry.id   AF-X1JEK5-F1
#
_cell.length_a   1.000
_cell.length_b   1.000
_cell.length_c   1.000
_cell.angle_alpha   90.00
_cell.angle_beta   90.00
_cell.angle_gamma   90.00
#
_symmetry.space_group_name_H-M   'P 1'
#
loop_
_entity.id
_entity.type
_entity.pdbx_description
1 polymer ?
#
loop_
_entity_poly.entity_id
_entity_poly.type
_entity_poly.pdbx_seq_one_letter_code
_entity_poly.pdbx_strand_id
1 'polypeptide(L)'
;MRSKAATLVAVALLLALSSGAVFADLSVTIPPQAGDANRDGSIDALDITKVEKVIAGLDAATAGADANLDGDINACDITKVERVIAGLDASSAGELTIHFIDVGQGDAILIDHGTYEMLIDGGQRGDCAAYIP
;
A
#
# COMPACT_ATOMS: atom_id res chain seq x y z
N MET A 1 68.24 -14.72 10.13
CA MET A 1 67.81 -13.31 10.13
C MET A 1 66.31 -13.29 9.93
N ARG A 2 65.55 -12.72 10.87
CA ARG A 2 64.08 -12.78 10.94
C ARG A 2 63.47 -12.14 9.69
N SER A 3 62.58 -12.87 9.01
CA SER A 3 61.95 -12.49 7.75
C SER A 3 61.19 -11.17 7.89
N LYS A 4 61.69 -10.10 7.26
CA LYS A 4 61.05 -8.78 7.20
C LYS A 4 59.72 -8.77 6.39
N ALA A 5 59.34 -9.91 5.81
CA ALA A 5 58.17 -10.05 4.96
C ALA A 5 56.83 -9.99 5.73
N ALA A 6 56.79 -10.43 7.00
CA ALA A 6 55.54 -10.46 7.77
C ALA A 6 55.07 -9.08 8.27
N THR A 7 55.99 -8.12 8.42
CA THR A 7 55.69 -6.78 8.96
C THR A 7 55.13 -5.82 7.90
N LEU A 8 55.44 -6.03 6.62
CA LEU A 8 54.94 -5.20 5.52
C LEU A 8 53.46 -5.45 5.20
N VAL A 9 52.99 -6.69 5.36
CA VAL A 9 51.59 -7.07 5.11
C VAL A 9 50.65 -6.48 6.18
N ALA A 10 51.11 -6.38 7.43
CA ALA A 10 50.34 -5.76 8.52
C ALA A 10 50.21 -4.23 8.35
N VAL A 11 51.22 -3.55 7.79
CA VAL A 11 51.18 -2.08 7.54
C VAL A 11 50.31 -1.74 6.32
N ALA A 12 50.28 -2.58 5.29
CA ALA A 12 49.38 -2.41 4.16
C ALA A 12 47.89 -2.56 4.54
N LEU A 13 47.58 -3.45 5.50
CA LEU A 13 46.22 -3.63 6.00
C LEU A 13 45.78 -2.48 6.94
N LEU A 14 46.72 -1.84 7.64
CA LEU A 14 46.45 -0.68 8.51
C LEU A 14 46.26 0.63 7.70
N LEU A 15 46.84 0.73 6.50
CA LEU A 15 46.66 1.87 5.59
C LEU A 15 45.38 1.82 4.76
N ALA A 16 44.65 0.70 4.75
CA ALA A 16 43.35 0.59 4.08
C ALA A 16 42.19 1.22 4.89
N LEU A 17 42.42 1.65 6.14
CA LEU A 17 41.41 2.37 6.94
C LEU A 17 41.42 3.89 6.69
N SER A 18 42.34 4.45 5.90
CA SER A 18 42.25 5.85 5.45
C SER A 18 41.43 6.02 4.18
N SER A 19 41.01 4.92 3.55
CA SER A 19 40.03 4.94 2.48
C SER A 19 38.70 5.22 3.11
N GLY A 20 38.35 6.51 3.22
CA GLY A 20 36.99 6.93 3.51
C GLY A 20 36.07 6.15 2.59
N ALA A 21 35.36 5.17 3.17
CA ALA A 21 34.23 4.57 2.51
C ALA A 21 33.28 5.73 2.25
N VAL A 22 33.26 6.18 1.00
CA VAL A 22 32.22 7.06 0.51
C VAL A 22 30.94 6.25 0.66
N PHE A 23 30.19 6.53 1.73
CA PHE A 23 28.80 6.13 1.78
C PHE A 23 28.15 6.88 0.63
N ALA A 24 27.98 6.21 -0.51
CA ALA A 24 27.07 6.71 -1.53
C ALA A 24 25.71 6.69 -0.85
N ASP A 25 25.17 7.87 -0.57
CA ASP A 25 23.83 8.02 -0.02
C ASP A 25 22.87 7.31 -0.98
N LEU A 26 22.44 6.11 -0.61
CA LEU A 26 21.39 5.41 -1.33
C LEU A 26 20.09 6.17 -1.06
N SER A 27 19.78 7.16 -1.91
CA SER A 27 18.49 7.83 -1.86
C SER A 27 17.43 6.89 -2.42
N VAL A 28 16.80 6.11 -1.55
CA VAL A 28 15.54 5.44 -1.89
C VAL A 28 14.50 6.53 -2.03
N THR A 29 14.12 6.85 -3.27
CA THR A 29 12.95 7.71 -3.52
C THR A 29 11.73 6.84 -3.29
N ILE A 30 11.08 7.02 -2.14
CA ILE A 30 9.77 6.40 -1.90
C ILE A 30 8.82 7.00 -2.95
N PRO A 31 8.14 6.17 -3.77
CA PRO A 31 7.17 6.70 -4.70
C PRO A 31 6.12 7.50 -3.90
N PRO A 32 5.75 8.69 -4.38
CA PRO A 32 4.80 9.55 -3.66
C PRO A 32 3.51 8.78 -3.43
N GLN A 33 3.05 8.77 -2.18
CA GLN A 33 1.81 8.11 -1.80
C GLN A 33 0.65 8.87 -2.45
N ALA A 34 -0.20 8.16 -3.21
CA ALA A 34 -1.39 8.76 -3.79
C ALA A 34 -2.28 9.31 -2.67
N GLY A 35 -2.67 10.58 -2.79
CA GLY A 35 -3.41 11.31 -1.76
C GLY A 35 -2.55 12.10 -0.76
N ASP A 36 -1.24 11.86 -0.67
CA ASP A 36 -0.29 12.69 0.09
C ASP A 36 0.23 13.82 -0.83
N ALA A 37 -0.64 14.79 -1.08
CA ALA A 37 -0.37 15.88 -2.00
C ALA A 37 0.70 16.85 -1.44
N ASN A 38 0.72 17.05 -0.12
CA ASN A 38 1.63 17.99 0.54
C ASN A 38 3.01 17.38 0.87
N ARG A 39 3.15 16.05 0.79
CA ARG A 39 4.36 15.25 1.04
C ARG A 39 4.83 15.27 2.49
N ASP A 40 3.90 15.36 3.44
CA ASP A 40 4.20 15.27 4.87
C ASP A 40 4.12 13.83 5.40
N GLY A 41 3.70 12.88 4.57
CA GLY A 41 3.62 11.46 4.88
C GLY A 41 2.32 11.04 5.57
N SER A 42 1.39 11.97 5.80
CA SER A 42 0.02 11.70 6.24
C SER A 42 -0.96 11.95 5.09
N ILE A 43 -2.13 11.32 5.13
CA ILE A 43 -3.24 11.70 4.25
C ILE A 43 -4.30 12.36 5.12
N ASP A 44 -4.39 13.69 5.03
CA ASP A 44 -5.31 14.49 5.82
C ASP A 44 -5.90 15.69 5.05
N ALA A 45 -6.63 16.57 5.74
CA ALA A 45 -7.29 17.71 5.11
C ALA A 45 -6.31 18.76 4.53
N LEU A 46 -5.03 18.74 4.92
CA LEU A 46 -4.00 19.58 4.34
C LEU A 46 -3.67 19.15 2.91
N ASP A 47 -3.81 17.85 2.60
CA ASP A 47 -3.66 17.37 1.22
C ASP A 47 -4.76 17.89 0.32
N ILE A 48 -6.01 17.92 0.81
CA ILE A 48 -7.13 18.55 0.09
C ILE A 48 -6.79 19.99 -0.25
N THR A 49 -6.34 20.76 0.75
CA THR A 49 -5.96 22.17 0.55
C THR A 49 -4.85 22.30 -0.51
N LYS A 50 -3.89 21.37 -0.52
CA LYS A 50 -2.82 21.35 -1.52
C LYS A 50 -3.37 21.09 -2.92
N VAL A 51 -4.25 20.10 -3.09
CA VAL A 51 -4.90 19.79 -4.39
C VAL A 51 -5.73 20.98 -4.88
N GLU A 52 -6.53 21.61 -4.03
CA GLU A 52 -7.31 22.81 -4.38
C GLU A 52 -6.42 23.94 -4.91
N LYS A 53 -5.27 24.19 -4.26
CA LYS A 53 -4.31 25.19 -4.71
C LYS A 53 -3.66 24.81 -6.04
N VAL A 54 -3.41 23.53 -6.30
CA VAL A 54 -2.89 23.06 -7.59
C VAL A 54 -3.92 23.26 -8.71
N ILE A 55 -5.19 22.90 -8.48
CA ILE A 55 -6.29 23.10 -9.42
C ILE A 55 -6.48 24.59 -9.73
N ALA A 56 -6.35 25.45 -8.72
CA ALA A 56 -6.42 26.90 -8.86
C ALA A 56 -5.16 27.53 -9.53
N GLY A 57 -4.12 26.74 -9.82
CA GLY A 57 -2.85 27.22 -10.39
C GLY A 57 -2.00 28.04 -9.41
N LEU A 58 -2.29 27.95 -8.11
CA LEU A 58 -1.60 28.68 -7.04
C LEU A 58 -0.36 27.93 -6.53
N ASP A 59 -0.32 26.61 -6.69
CA ASP A 59 0.79 25.74 -6.30
C ASP A 59 1.19 24.79 -7.43
N ALA A 60 2.44 24.30 -7.40
CA ALA A 60 2.91 23.29 -8.34
C ALA A 60 2.28 21.92 -8.07
N ALA A 61 1.90 21.24 -9.15
CA ALA A 61 1.41 19.87 -9.13
C ALA A 61 2.44 18.90 -8.52
N THR A 62 1.94 17.98 -7.70
CA THR A 62 2.71 16.87 -7.13
C THR A 62 2.07 15.56 -7.58
N ALA A 63 2.86 14.49 -7.71
CA ALA A 63 2.30 13.18 -8.03
C ALA A 63 1.37 12.61 -6.94
N GLY A 64 1.43 13.11 -5.70
CA GLY A 64 0.46 12.77 -4.66
C GLY A 64 -0.88 13.50 -4.81
N ALA A 65 -0.94 14.57 -5.61
CA ALA A 65 -2.17 15.33 -5.86
C ALA A 65 -3.12 14.64 -6.86
N ASP A 66 -2.60 13.76 -7.73
CA ASP A 66 -3.38 12.82 -8.54
C ASP A 66 -3.68 11.59 -7.67
N ALA A 67 -4.64 11.74 -6.76
CA ALA A 67 -4.96 10.75 -5.76
C ALA A 67 -5.72 9.56 -6.33
N ASN A 68 -6.53 9.78 -7.37
CA ASN A 68 -7.29 8.71 -8.02
C ASN A 68 -6.51 8.00 -9.15
N LEU A 69 -5.33 8.52 -9.52
CA LEU A 69 -4.41 7.99 -10.52
C LEU A 69 -5.03 7.92 -11.92
N ASP A 70 -5.90 8.88 -12.26
CA ASP A 70 -6.48 9.01 -13.59
C ASP A 70 -5.61 9.86 -14.55
N GLY A 71 -4.58 10.53 -14.02
CA GLY A 71 -3.62 11.34 -14.76
C GLY A 71 -3.96 12.82 -14.84
N ASP A 72 -5.14 13.25 -14.39
CA ASP A 72 -5.62 14.63 -14.42
C ASP A 72 -5.90 15.13 -13.00
N ILE A 73 -5.14 16.12 -12.51
CA ILE A 73 -5.38 16.68 -11.17
C ILE A 73 -6.64 17.55 -11.18
N ASN A 74 -7.73 17.04 -10.59
CA ASN A 74 -9.04 17.64 -10.62
C ASN A 74 -9.86 17.36 -9.33
N ALA A 75 -11.13 17.76 -9.30
CA ALA A 75 -11.97 17.61 -8.10
C ALA A 75 -12.24 16.15 -7.69
N CYS A 76 -12.06 15.18 -8.61
CA CYS A 76 -12.15 13.76 -8.31
C CYS A 76 -11.03 13.31 -7.34
N ASP A 77 -9.85 13.94 -7.39
CA ASP A 77 -8.76 13.66 -6.45
C ASP A 77 -9.09 14.11 -5.04
N ILE A 78 -9.75 15.26 -4.91
CA ILE A 78 -10.26 15.74 -3.61
C ILE A 78 -11.21 14.70 -3.03
N THR A 79 -12.17 14.22 -3.83
CA THR A 79 -13.13 13.20 -3.39
C THR A 79 -12.42 11.91 -2.97
N LYS A 80 -11.35 11.51 -3.68
CA LYS A 80 -10.54 10.35 -3.32
C LYS A 80 -9.87 10.54 -1.95
N VAL A 81 -9.22 11.68 -1.72
CA VAL A 81 -8.58 12.01 -0.43
C VAL A 81 -9.61 12.04 0.70
N GLU A 82 -10.76 12.68 0.50
CA GLU A 82 -11.86 12.70 1.48
C GLU A 82 -12.33 11.29 1.85
N ARG A 83 -12.48 10.41 0.86
CA ARG A 83 -12.85 9.01 1.10
C ARG A 83 -11.78 8.26 1.88
N VAL A 84 -10.50 8.51 1.63
CA VAL A 84 -9.38 7.91 2.39
C VAL A 84 -9.42 8.38 3.84
N ILE A 85 -9.56 9.69 4.09
CA ILE A 85 -9.66 10.28 5.43
C ILE A 85 -10.87 9.74 6.20
N ALA A 86 -12.01 9.57 5.51
CA ALA A 86 -13.21 8.99 6.07
C ALA A 86 -13.14 7.46 6.28
N GLY A 87 -12.04 6.81 5.90
CA GLY A 87 -11.88 5.36 5.97
C GLY A 87 -12.74 4.56 4.98
N LEU A 88 -13.35 5.25 4.00
CA LEU A 88 -14.23 4.67 2.98
C LEU A 88 -13.44 4.10 1.79
N ASP A 89 -12.14 4.38 1.72
CA ASP A 89 -11.24 3.93 0.67
C ASP A 89 -10.15 2.99 1.19
N ALA A 90 -10.34 2.46 2.40
CA ALA A 90 -9.46 1.42 2.93
C ALA A 90 -9.58 0.17 2.05
N SER A 91 -8.61 -0.01 1.15
CA SER A 91 -8.26 -1.30 0.54
C SER A 91 -7.64 -2.27 1.56
N SER A 92 -8.15 -2.25 2.79
CA SER A 92 -8.01 -3.29 3.80
C SER A 92 -9.40 -3.64 4.36
N ALA A 93 -10.42 -3.55 3.51
CA ALA A 93 -11.51 -4.52 3.53
C ALA A 93 -10.84 -5.90 3.78
N GLY A 94 -11.24 -6.60 4.85
CA GLY A 94 -10.62 -7.87 5.20
C GLY A 94 -10.55 -8.80 3.98
N GLU A 95 -9.64 -9.77 3.99
CA GLU A 95 -9.65 -10.79 2.94
C GLU A 95 -11.04 -11.42 2.90
N LEU A 96 -11.73 -11.31 1.76
CA LEU A 96 -13.02 -11.99 1.56
C LEU A 96 -12.72 -13.47 1.38
N THR A 97 -12.87 -14.25 2.44
CA THR A 97 -12.63 -15.68 2.43
C THR A 97 -13.94 -16.41 2.15
N ILE A 98 -13.88 -17.37 1.22
CA ILE A 98 -15.01 -18.21 0.83
C ILE A 98 -14.67 -19.65 1.21
N HIS A 99 -15.41 -20.20 2.17
CA HIS A 99 -15.25 -21.57 2.63
C HIS A 99 -16.37 -22.44 2.07
N PHE A 100 -16.00 -23.51 1.36
CA PHE A 100 -16.93 -24.59 1.01
C PHE A 100 -16.93 -25.61 2.15
N ILE A 101 -18.08 -25.81 2.78
CA ILE A 101 -18.26 -26.70 3.92
C ILE A 101 -19.17 -27.85 3.48
N ASP A 102 -18.65 -29.07 3.55
CA ASP A 102 -19.47 -30.28 3.41
C ASP A 102 -20.18 -30.56 4.75
N VAL A 103 -21.48 -30.29 4.79
CA VAL A 103 -22.34 -30.55 5.96
C VAL A 103 -23.20 -31.81 5.78
N GLY A 104 -22.89 -32.65 4.78
CA GLY A 104 -23.54 -33.93 4.50
C GLY A 104 -24.88 -33.82 3.75
N GLN A 105 -25.88 -33.18 4.37
CA GLN A 105 -27.26 -33.10 3.83
C GLN A 105 -27.47 -31.99 2.78
N GLY A 106 -26.45 -31.16 2.57
CA GLY A 106 -26.41 -30.04 1.63
C GLY A 106 -24.99 -29.47 1.58
N ASP A 107 -24.74 -28.59 0.61
CA ASP A 107 -23.50 -27.80 0.56
C ASP A 107 -23.73 -26.51 1.35
N ALA A 108 -22.78 -26.12 2.20
CA ALA A 108 -22.82 -24.84 2.90
C ALA A 108 -21.65 -23.97 2.46
N ILE A 109 -21.90 -22.67 2.32
CA ILE A 109 -20.87 -21.68 2.00
C ILE A 109 -20.81 -20.68 3.14
N LEU A 110 -19.62 -20.49 3.72
CA LEU A 110 -19.35 -19.38 4.63
C LEU A 110 -18.54 -18.32 3.89
N ILE A 111 -19.07 -17.10 3.87
CA ILE A 111 -18.39 -15.90 3.39
C ILE A 111 -17.95 -15.12 4.63
N ASP A 112 -16.64 -14.97 4.80
CA ASP A 112 -16.05 -14.19 5.89
C ASP A 112 -15.33 -12.95 5.33
N HIS A 113 -15.60 -11.82 5.96
CA HIS A 113 -14.98 -10.54 5.71
C HIS A 113 -14.69 -9.83 7.03
N GLY A 114 -13.80 -10.42 7.83
CA GLY A 114 -13.22 -9.83 9.04
C GLY A 114 -14.17 -9.85 10.23
N THR A 115 -15.08 -8.87 10.33
CA THR A 115 -16.11 -8.83 11.39
C THR A 115 -17.50 -9.17 10.89
N TYR A 116 -17.63 -9.38 9.58
CA TYR A 116 -18.87 -9.74 8.92
C TYR A 116 -18.76 -11.17 8.43
N GLU A 117 -19.74 -11.99 8.79
CA GLU A 117 -19.84 -13.38 8.36
C GLU A 117 -21.24 -13.63 7.80
N MET A 118 -21.31 -14.35 6.69
CA MET A 118 -22.57 -14.78 6.07
C MET A 118 -22.50 -16.28 5.78
N LEU A 119 -23.39 -17.04 6.39
CA LEU A 119 -23.61 -18.45 6.07
C LEU A 119 -24.74 -18.57 5.05
N ILE A 120 -24.45 -19.19 3.92
CA ILE A 120 -25.42 -19.57 2.90
C ILE A 120 -25.63 -21.08 3.00
N ASP A 121 -26.83 -21.48 3.41
CA ASP A 121 -27.26 -22.88 3.44
C ASP A 121 -27.85 -23.29 2.08
N GLY A 122 -27.31 -24.35 1.48
CA GLY A 122 -27.82 -24.93 0.24
C GLY A 122 -29.14 -25.70 0.40
N GLY A 123 -29.62 -25.87 1.64
CA GLY A 123 -30.85 -26.61 1.93
C GLY A 123 -30.69 -28.12 1.75
N GLN A 124 -31.81 -28.86 1.77
CA GLN A 124 -31.78 -30.32 1.60
C GLN A 124 -31.45 -30.72 0.16
N ARG A 125 -30.67 -31.79 0.00
CA ARG A 125 -30.45 -32.44 -1.30
C ARG A 125 -31.78 -32.71 -2.02
N GLY A 126 -32.00 -32.04 -3.16
CA GLY A 126 -33.17 -32.24 -4.01
C GLY A 126 -34.30 -31.23 -3.82
N ASP A 127 -34.18 -30.28 -2.88
CA ASP A 127 -35.14 -29.19 -2.65
C ASP A 127 -34.84 -27.92 -3.48
N CYS A 128 -34.02 -28.06 -4.53
CA CYS A 128 -33.80 -26.98 -5.49
C CYS A 128 -35.12 -26.66 -6.19
N ALA A 129 -35.81 -25.62 -5.72
CA ALA A 129 -36.96 -25.07 -6.41
C ALA A 129 -36.52 -24.68 -7.82
N ALA A 130 -37.16 -25.26 -8.83
CA ALA A 130 -36.97 -24.81 -10.21
C ALA A 130 -37.28 -23.31 -10.25
N TYR A 131 -36.36 -22.51 -10.79
CA TYR A 131 -36.64 -21.12 -11.10
C TYR A 131 -37.86 -21.09 -12.02
N ILE A 132 -39.02 -20.68 -11.49
CA ILE A 132 -40.22 -20.46 -12.28
C ILE A 132 -40.12 -19.01 -12.81
N PRO A 133 -39.97 -18.83 -14.14
CA PRO A 133 -39.79 -17.52 -14.75
C PRO A 133 -41.03 -16.62 -14.63
#